data_AF-A0A7X9BKU9-F1
#
_entry.id   AF-A0A7X9BKU9-F1
#
_cell.length_a   1.000
_cell.length_b   1.000
_cell.length_c   1.000
_cell.angle_alpha   90.00
_cell.angle_beta   90.00
_cell.angle_gamma   90.00
#
_symmetry.space_group_name_H-M   'P 1'
#
loop_
_entity.id
_entity.type
_entity.pdbx_description
1 polymer ?
#
loop_
_entity_poly.entity_id
_entity_poly.type
_entity_poly.pdbx_seq_one_letter_code
_entity_poly.pdbx_strand_id
1 'polypeptide(L)'
;MLEIMPGTIIKLGGVNQEGEAFTKYLYTEERPEMPIYEAYKREPVEDFFLPSFGMKLKRTSVYNKNQYEIASIIKGSAADENGFSLQDPVEIKKIKLLEKNTIVYAELFTRKRNKAYFEVNLAIGASLDSPYFF
;
A
#
# COMPACT_ATOMS: atom_id res chain seq x y z
N MET A 1 -9.93 -17.97 0.88
CA MET A 1 -9.32 -18.24 -0.45
C MET A 1 -10.46 -18.28 -1.45
N LEU A 2 -10.32 -17.63 -2.61
CA LEU A 2 -11.37 -17.70 -3.63
C LEU A 2 -11.36 -19.11 -4.22
N GLU A 3 -12.49 -19.81 -4.21
CA GLU A 3 -12.64 -21.17 -4.79
C GLU A 3 -12.71 -21.11 -6.32
N ILE A 4 -11.75 -20.42 -6.94
CA ILE A 4 -11.69 -20.17 -8.38
C ILE A 4 -10.45 -20.85 -8.93
N MET A 5 -10.62 -21.62 -10.01
CA MET A 5 -9.49 -22.30 -10.65
C MET A 5 -8.55 -21.28 -11.33
N PRO A 6 -7.22 -21.40 -11.14
CA PRO A 6 -6.25 -20.66 -11.93
C PRO A 6 -6.40 -20.91 -13.43
N GLY A 7 -6.04 -19.94 -14.26
CA GLY A 7 -6.10 -20.01 -15.71
C GLY A 7 -7.49 -19.82 -16.32
N THR A 8 -8.45 -19.35 -15.52
CA THR A 8 -9.83 -19.10 -15.97
C THR A 8 -10.08 -17.59 -16.12
N ILE A 9 -11.04 -17.24 -16.99
CA ILE A 9 -11.51 -15.85 -17.10
C ILE A 9 -12.78 -15.73 -16.27
N ILE A 10 -12.77 -14.83 -15.30
CA ILE A 10 -13.93 -14.51 -14.46
C ILE A 10 -14.49 -13.12 -14.78
N LYS A 11 -15.79 -12.96 -14.58
CA LYS A 11 -16.48 -11.68 -14.73
C LYS A 11 -16.59 -11.00 -13.36
N LEU A 12 -15.87 -9.89 -13.18
CA LEU A 12 -15.97 -9.03 -12.01
C LEU A 12 -16.97 -7.90 -12.26
N GLY A 13 -18.03 -7.84 -11.47
CA GLY A 13 -18.95 -6.71 -11.40
C GLY A 13 -18.69 -5.89 -10.15
N GLY A 14 -18.79 -4.57 -10.26
CA GLY A 14 -18.62 -3.66 -9.12
C GLY A 14 -19.19 -2.28 -9.38
N VAL A 15 -19.08 -1.42 -8.38
CA VAL A 15 -19.46 0.00 -8.47
C VAL A 15 -18.20 0.82 -8.20
N ASN A 16 -17.92 1.80 -9.05
CA ASN A 16 -16.77 2.70 -8.86
C ASN A 16 -17.06 3.71 -7.72
N GLN A 17 -16.08 4.57 -7.40
CA GLN A 17 -16.26 5.60 -6.37
C GLN A 17 -17.31 6.67 -6.76
N GLU A 18 -17.66 6.78 -8.04
CA GLU A 18 -18.63 7.71 -8.60
C GLU A 18 -20.06 7.13 -8.66
N GLY A 19 -20.24 5.88 -8.24
CA GLY A 19 -21.54 5.20 -8.23
C GLY A 19 -21.90 4.49 -9.54
N GLU A 20 -21.01 4.46 -10.52
CA GLU A 20 -21.24 3.81 -11.81
C GLU A 20 -20.93 2.31 -11.73
N ALA A 21 -21.84 1.50 -12.24
CA ALA A 21 -21.64 0.07 -12.36
C ALA A 21 -20.63 -0.24 -13.46
N PHE A 22 -19.66 -1.09 -13.16
CA PHE A 22 -18.71 -1.59 -14.14
C PHE A 22 -18.73 -3.12 -14.18
N THR A 23 -18.31 -3.64 -15.33
CA THR A 23 -18.03 -5.06 -15.54
C THR A 23 -16.66 -5.18 -16.18
N LYS A 24 -15.80 -6.02 -15.60
CA LYS A 24 -14.47 -6.34 -16.14
C LYS A 24 -14.29 -7.86 -16.21
N TYR A 25 -13.51 -8.30 -17.18
CA TYR A 25 -13.06 -9.69 -17.26
C TYR A 25 -11.63 -9.75 -16.72
N LEU A 26 -11.38 -10.68 -15.81
CA LEU A 26 -10.08 -10.88 -15.16
C LEU A 26 -9.60 -12.31 -15.46
N TYR A 27 -8.32 -12.44 -15.78
CA TYR A 27 -7.65 -13.74 -15.89
C TYR A 27 -7.08 -14.12 -14.52
N THR A 28 -7.38 -15.33 -14.06
CA THR A 28 -6.90 -15.82 -12.76
C THR A 28 -5.55 -16.50 -12.89
N GLU A 29 -4.69 -16.30 -11.90
CA GLU A 29 -3.39 -16.96 -11.77
C GLU A 29 -3.25 -17.57 -10.39
N GLU A 30 -2.23 -18.42 -10.21
CA GLU A 30 -1.90 -18.94 -8.89
C GLU A 30 -1.40 -17.80 -8.00
N ARG A 31 -1.92 -17.74 -6.76
CA ARG A 31 -1.52 -16.72 -5.79
C ARG A 31 -0.03 -16.90 -5.47
N PRO A 32 0.82 -15.89 -5.68
CA PRO A 32 2.21 -15.95 -5.26
C PRO A 32 2.33 -16.16 -3.75
N GLU A 33 3.39 -16.84 -3.30
CA GLU A 33 3.66 -17.05 -1.87
C GLU A 33 3.80 -15.71 -1.12
N MET A 34 4.45 -14.72 -1.75
CA MET A 34 4.66 -13.38 -1.22
C MET A 34 4.10 -12.34 -2.20
N PRO A 35 2.78 -12.11 -2.23
CA PRO A 35 2.16 -11.22 -3.23
C PRO A 35 2.63 -9.77 -3.13
N ILE A 36 2.90 -9.26 -1.93
CA ILE A 36 3.42 -7.89 -1.77
C ILE A 36 4.87 -7.80 -2.25
N TYR A 37 5.63 -8.90 -2.25
CA TYR A 37 6.97 -8.90 -2.82
C TYR A 37 6.94 -8.71 -4.34
N GLU A 38 5.95 -9.28 -5.02
CA GLU A 38 5.76 -9.02 -6.46
C GLU A 38 5.35 -7.57 -6.72
N ALA A 39 4.48 -7.00 -5.87
CA ALA A 39 4.18 -5.57 -5.93
C ALA A 39 5.42 -4.71 -5.69
N TYR A 40 6.30 -5.08 -4.75
CA TYR A 40 7.56 -4.35 -4.49
C TYR A 40 8.48 -4.30 -5.70
N LYS A 41 8.53 -5.37 -6.52
CA LYS A 41 9.39 -5.42 -7.71
C LYS A 41 8.87 -4.58 -8.87
N ARG A 42 7.54 -4.54 -9.04
CA ARG A 42 6.90 -3.98 -10.23
C ARG A 42 6.44 -2.54 -10.03
N GLU A 43 5.87 -2.25 -8.87
CA GLU A 43 5.20 -0.99 -8.60
C GLU A 43 6.17 0.08 -8.10
N PRO A 44 5.94 1.36 -8.44
CA PRO A 44 6.68 2.44 -7.80
C PRO A 44 6.35 2.51 -6.32
N VAL A 45 7.28 3.08 -5.54
CA VAL A 45 7.17 3.20 -4.08
C VAL A 45 5.83 3.83 -3.65
N GLU A 46 5.35 4.82 -4.41
CA GLU A 46 4.11 5.52 -4.11
C GLU A 46 2.84 4.66 -4.15
N ASP A 47 2.81 3.65 -5.03
CA ASP A 47 1.70 2.70 -5.13
C ASP A 47 1.94 1.47 -4.26
N PHE A 48 3.20 1.04 -4.08
CA PHE A 48 3.61 -0.08 -3.22
C PHE A 48 3.21 0.09 -1.75
N PHE A 49 3.18 1.32 -1.24
CA PHE A 49 2.82 1.58 0.16
C PHE A 49 1.36 1.23 0.49
N LEU A 50 0.48 1.23 -0.52
CA LEU A 50 -0.94 0.92 -0.31
C LEU A 50 -1.16 -0.56 0.08
N PRO A 51 -0.70 -1.56 -0.70
CA PRO A 51 -0.84 -2.96 -0.31
C PRO A 51 0.03 -3.34 0.90
N SER A 52 1.11 -2.60 1.18
CA SER A 52 2.04 -2.93 2.27
C SER A 52 1.63 -2.38 3.63
N PHE A 53 1.22 -1.11 3.67
CA PHE A 53 0.97 -0.38 4.91
C PHE A 53 -0.43 0.25 4.96
N GLY A 54 -1.21 0.11 3.89
CA GLY A 54 -2.55 0.67 3.79
C GLY A 54 -2.60 2.18 3.56
N MET A 55 -1.51 2.78 3.07
CA MET A 55 -1.48 4.20 2.69
C MET A 55 -1.03 4.36 1.24
N LYS A 56 -1.78 5.11 0.43
CA LYS A 56 -1.30 5.52 -0.89
C LYS A 56 -0.53 6.81 -0.75
N LEU A 57 0.64 6.88 -1.37
CA LEU A 57 1.43 8.10 -1.39
C LEU A 57 1.25 8.82 -2.73
N LYS A 58 1.43 10.13 -2.70
CA LYS A 58 1.52 10.99 -3.87
C LYS A 58 2.81 11.78 -3.77
N ARG A 59 3.63 11.73 -4.81
CA ARG A 59 4.90 12.46 -4.86
C ARG A 59 4.64 13.97 -4.85
N THR A 60 5.39 14.70 -4.02
CA THR A 60 5.20 16.16 -3.82
C THR A 60 6.30 16.99 -4.45
N SER A 61 7.48 16.39 -4.63
CA SER A 61 8.65 17.05 -5.18
C SER A 61 9.20 16.28 -6.36
N VAL A 62 9.53 17.01 -7.44
CA VAL A 62 10.25 16.49 -8.60
C VAL A 62 11.75 16.37 -8.28
N TYR A 63 12.27 17.22 -7.38
CA TYR A 63 13.69 17.29 -7.04
C TYR A 63 14.05 16.35 -5.88
N ASN A 64 13.20 16.25 -4.86
CA ASN A 64 13.40 15.32 -3.76
C ASN A 64 12.55 14.07 -3.96
N LYS A 65 13.21 12.98 -4.39
CA LYS A 65 12.54 11.73 -4.76
C LYS A 65 11.87 11.00 -3.59
N ASN A 66 12.15 11.39 -2.35
CA ASN A 66 11.69 10.71 -1.16
C ASN A 66 10.57 11.45 -0.41
N GLN A 67 10.07 12.56 -0.97
CA GLN A 67 9.00 13.36 -0.35
C GLN A 67 7.64 13.10 -0.99
N TYR A 68 6.67 12.84 -0.13
CA TYR A 68 5.33 12.40 -0.46
C TYR A 68 4.28 13.07 0.44
N GLU A 69 3.04 12.99 -0.01
CA GLU A 69 1.82 13.30 0.73
C GLU A 69 0.96 12.03 0.76
N ILE A 70 0.24 11.80 1.86
CA ILE A 70 -0.72 10.69 1.92
C ILE A 70 -1.97 11.05 1.11
N ALA A 71 -2.24 10.28 0.06
CA ALA A 71 -3.37 10.46 -0.83
C ALA A 71 -4.61 9.65 -0.42
N SER A 72 -4.42 8.47 0.16
CA SER A 72 -5.51 7.65 0.71
C SER A 72 -5.04 6.75 1.84
N ILE A 73 -5.96 6.35 2.71
CA ILE A 73 -5.73 5.43 3.82
C ILE A 73 -6.83 4.37 3.81
N ILE A 74 -6.44 3.09 3.94
CA ILE A 74 -7.35 1.97 4.16
C ILE A 74 -7.67 1.91 5.65
N LYS A 75 -8.97 1.93 6.00
CA LYS A 75 -9.42 1.82 7.40
C LYS A 75 -9.00 0.47 8.00
N GLY A 76 -8.53 0.49 9.25
CA GLY A 76 -8.04 -0.70 9.95
C GLY A 76 -6.69 -1.22 9.44
N SER A 77 -5.98 -0.43 8.63
CA SER A 77 -4.60 -0.75 8.22
C SER A 77 -3.58 -0.22 9.21
N ALA A 78 -2.32 -0.63 9.08
CA ALA A 78 -1.21 -0.11 9.87
C ALA A 78 -1.11 1.43 9.81
N ALA A 79 -1.41 2.04 8.66
CA ALA A 79 -1.46 3.50 8.51
C ALA A 79 -2.54 4.15 9.40
N ASP A 80 -3.74 3.57 9.41
CA ASP A 80 -4.88 4.06 10.20
C ASP A 80 -4.62 3.88 11.70
N GLU A 81 -4.10 2.71 12.10
CA GLU A 81 -3.76 2.39 13.49
C GLU A 81 -2.67 3.31 14.05
N ASN A 82 -1.69 3.68 13.22
CA ASN A 82 -0.65 4.63 13.60
C ASN A 82 -1.15 6.10 13.58
N GLY A 83 -2.39 6.35 13.18
CA GLY A 83 -3.01 7.67 13.16
C GLY A 83 -2.35 8.61 12.15
N PHE A 84 -2.01 8.08 10.97
CA PHE A 84 -1.73 8.90 9.81
C PHE A 84 -3.03 9.51 9.27
N SER A 85 -2.92 10.67 8.64
CA SER A 85 -4.04 11.39 8.02
C SER A 85 -3.77 11.71 6.56
N LEU A 86 -4.84 11.94 5.81
CA LEU A 86 -4.74 12.47 4.45
C LEU A 86 -3.95 13.79 4.44
N GLN A 87 -3.14 13.99 3.41
CA GLN A 87 -2.26 15.15 3.21
C GLN A 87 -1.16 15.31 4.28
N ASP A 88 -0.95 14.33 5.16
CA ASP A 88 0.25 14.35 5.99
C ASP A 88 1.49 14.24 5.08
N PRO A 89 2.49 15.13 5.23
CA PRO A 89 3.74 15.02 4.51
C PRO A 89 4.55 13.86 5.09
N VAL A 90 5.01 12.99 4.20
CA VAL A 90 5.80 11.80 4.52
C VAL A 90 7.11 11.86 3.75
N GLU A 91 8.22 11.73 4.46
CA GLU A 91 9.53 11.52 3.87
C GLU A 91 9.98 10.08 4.16
N ILE A 92 10.26 9.34 3.08
CA ILE A 92 10.77 7.98 3.20
C ILE A 92 12.28 8.05 3.41
N LYS A 93 12.73 7.68 4.61
CA LYS A 93 14.16 7.62 4.92
C LYS A 93 14.78 6.31 4.43
N LYS A 94 14.05 5.20 4.56
CA LYS A 94 14.57 3.88 4.22
C LYS A 94 13.47 2.88 3.96
N ILE A 95 13.74 1.95 3.04
CA ILE A 95 12.95 0.74 2.84
C ILE A 95 13.91 -0.44 2.84
N LYS A 96 13.56 -1.53 3.53
CA LYS A 96 14.33 -2.78 3.57
C LYS A 96 13.41 -3.98 3.46
N LEU A 97 13.93 -5.02 2.82
CA LEU A 97 13.40 -6.37 2.92
C LEU A 97 14.20 -7.14 3.97
N LEU A 98 13.49 -7.84 4.85
CA LEU A 98 14.06 -8.63 5.94
C LEU A 98 13.69 -10.10 5.77
N GLU A 99 14.38 -10.97 6.53
CA GLU A 99 14.02 -12.38 6.68
C GLU A 99 13.81 -13.13 5.35
N LYS A 100 14.74 -12.98 4.40
CA LYS A 100 14.65 -13.57 3.05
C LYS A 100 13.43 -13.08 2.24
N ASN A 101 13.10 -11.79 2.37
CA ASN A 101 12.01 -11.13 1.64
C ASN A 101 10.61 -11.60 2.08
N THR A 102 10.44 -11.87 3.36
CA THR A 102 9.12 -12.16 3.96
C THR A 102 8.52 -10.92 4.65
N ILE A 103 9.35 -9.95 5.02
CA ILE A 103 8.94 -8.73 5.72
C ILE A 103 9.46 -7.51 4.98
N VAL A 104 8.59 -6.52 4.79
CA VAL A 104 9.00 -5.16 4.42
C VAL A 104 9.02 -4.26 5.63
N TYR A 105 10.10 -3.51 5.75
CA TYR A 105 10.34 -2.53 6.81
C TYR A 105 10.61 -1.16 6.19
N ALA A 106 9.95 -0.12 6.70
CA ALA A 106 10.14 1.26 6.24
C ALA A 106 10.35 2.22 7.41
N GLU A 107 11.33 3.12 7.26
CA GLU A 107 11.58 4.25 8.16
C GLU A 107 11.05 5.52 7.51
N LEU A 108 10.17 6.21 8.22
CA LEU A 108 9.41 7.36 7.76
C LEU A 108 9.62 8.53 8.71
N PHE A 109 9.72 9.72 8.14
CA PHE A 109 9.56 10.97 8.86
C PHE A 109 8.24 11.60 8.45
N THR A 110 7.42 12.03 9.41
CA THR A 110 6.13 12.64 9.12
C THR A 110 5.87 13.82 10.04
N ARG A 111 5.14 14.82 9.53
CA ARG A 111 4.60 15.91 10.35
C ARG A 111 3.08 15.78 10.42
N LYS A 112 2.57 15.25 11.52
CA LYS A 112 1.13 14.94 11.64
C LYS A 112 0.29 16.19 11.83
N ARG A 113 -0.64 16.46 10.91
CA ARG A 113 -1.55 17.61 11.04
C ARG A 113 -2.57 17.45 12.17
N ASN A 114 -3.09 16.24 12.38
CA ASN A 114 -4.23 16.00 13.27
C ASN A 114 -3.89 16.03 14.78
N LYS A 115 -2.61 16.07 15.15
CA LYS A 115 -2.17 16.06 16.56
C LYS A 115 -1.23 17.22 16.88
N ALA A 116 -1.58 18.46 16.52
CA ALA A 116 -0.77 19.64 16.85
C ALA A 116 0.64 19.69 16.21
N TYR A 117 0.81 19.18 14.99
CA TYR A 117 2.06 19.30 14.21
C TYR A 117 3.30 18.67 14.87
N PHE A 118 3.17 17.47 15.43
CA PHE A 118 4.35 16.70 15.84
C PHE A 118 5.14 16.19 14.64
N GLU A 119 6.45 16.42 14.69
CA GLU A 119 7.44 15.78 13.83
C GLU A 119 7.87 14.47 14.48
N VAL A 120 7.69 13.35 13.76
CA VAL A 120 7.93 12.02 14.31
C VAL A 120 8.69 11.18 13.30
N ASN A 121 9.74 10.51 13.76
CA ASN A 121 10.37 9.41 13.06
C ASN A 121 9.66 8.11 13.48
N LEU A 122 9.12 7.38 12.51
CA LEU A 122 8.37 6.16 12.70
C LEU A 122 9.00 5.05 11.88
N ALA A 123 9.01 3.85 12.44
CA ALA A 123 9.38 2.65 11.71
C ALA A 123 8.16 1.72 11.67
N ILE A 124 7.80 1.26 10.47
CA ILE A 124 6.67 0.36 10.25
C ILE A 124 7.15 -0.89 9.52
N GLY A 125 6.59 -2.04 9.92
CA GLY A 125 6.87 -3.34 9.33
C GLY A 125 5.58 -4.05 8.95
N ALA A 126 5.60 -4.75 7.82
CA ALA A 126 4.47 -5.55 7.36
C ALA A 126 4.95 -6.88 6.76
N SER A 127 4.15 -7.93 6.95
CA SER A 127 4.34 -9.20 6.24
C SER A 127 4.13 -8.99 4.74
N LEU A 128 4.96 -9.64 3.93
CA LEU A 128 4.81 -9.66 2.48
C LEU A 128 3.77 -10.69 2.02
N ASP A 129 3.38 -11.61 2.89
CA ASP A 129 2.19 -12.44 2.75
C ASP A 129 0.98 -11.72 3.36
N SER A 130 0.20 -11.05 2.52
CA SER A 130 -1.04 -10.38 2.93
C SER A 130 -2.25 -11.24 2.64
N PRO A 131 -3.11 -11.52 3.63
CA PRO A 131 -4.32 -12.33 3.42
C PRO A 131 -5.34 -11.65 2.50
N TYR A 132 -5.22 -10.33 2.28
CA TYR A 132 -6.13 -9.53 1.46
C TYR A 132 -5.80 -9.53 -0.03
N PHE A 133 -4.68 -10.14 -0.45
CA PHE A 133 -4.35 -10.33 -1.85
C PHE A 133 -4.98 -11.65 -2.34
N PHE A 134 -5.72 -11.68 -3.43
CA PHE A 134 -6.49 -12.88 -3.85
C PHE A 134 -6.35 -13.17 -5.33
#